data_AF-A0A1E5CH16-F1
#
_entry.id   AF-A0A1E5CH16-F1
#
_cell.length_a   1.000
_cell.length_b   1.000
_cell.length_c   1.000
_cell.angle_alpha   90.00
_cell.angle_beta   90.00
_cell.angle_gamma   90.00
#
_symmetry.space_group_name_H-M   'P 1'
#
loop_
_entity.id
_entity.type
_entity.pdbx_description
1 polymer ?
#
loop_
_entity_poly.entity_id
_entity_poly.type
_entity_poly.pdbx_seq_one_letter_code
_entity_poly.pdbx_strand_id
1 'polypeptide(L)'
;MSTIKKVVLAYSGGLDTSAIIPWLKENYDCEVIAFVADVGQGEEELVGIEEKAIASGASACYIADLKEEMVSEYIYPSLKTGAMYEGKYLLGTSMARPIIAKAQVECALEVGADALCHGCTGKGNDQVRFESAFAALAPHLKVIAPWREWDLRSREALLDYLAERKIPCTASLEKIYSRDANAWHISTEGGVLEDTWNQPNELCWVWTVDPEQAPDQAETVTLMVEKGEVTAVDGQAMSPYQVLTTLNEKGSRHGVGRIDIVENRLVGMKSRGCYETPGGTIMMEALRGVEQLVLDKDCFEFREELGLKASHLIYDGRWFTPLCKSILAAADELAEAVTGEVVVKLYKGQATVVQKRSINSLYSEEFATFGEDDVYDHSHAGGFIRLYSLSSRIRALNEKKQK
;
A
#
# COMPACT_ATOMS: atom_id res chain seq x y z
N MET A 1 -37.90 -7.01 -1.71
CA MET A 1 -36.47 -6.86 -2.06
C MET A 1 -36.22 -7.72 -3.28
N SER A 2 -35.47 -7.24 -4.28
CA SER A 2 -35.15 -8.05 -5.47
C SER A 2 -34.36 -9.29 -5.04
N THR A 3 -34.81 -10.47 -5.46
CA THR A 3 -34.07 -11.73 -5.29
C THR A 3 -32.74 -11.62 -6.04
N ILE A 4 -31.62 -11.85 -5.37
CA ILE A 4 -30.27 -11.86 -5.97
C ILE A 4 -30.14 -13.12 -6.82
N LYS A 5 -29.90 -12.99 -8.12
CA LYS A 5 -29.81 -14.17 -9.02
C LYS A 5 -28.37 -14.57 -9.31
N LYS A 6 -27.47 -13.59 -9.42
CA LYS A 6 -26.05 -13.81 -9.69
C LYS A 6 -25.19 -12.89 -8.82
N VAL A 7 -24.12 -13.44 -8.25
CA VAL A 7 -23.18 -12.73 -7.38
C VAL A 7 -21.74 -12.98 -7.81
N VAL A 8 -20.92 -11.92 -7.81
CA VAL A 8 -19.47 -12.02 -7.98
C VAL A 8 -18.79 -11.95 -6.62
N LEU A 9 -18.12 -13.02 -6.21
CA LEU A 9 -17.34 -13.13 -4.98
C LEU A 9 -15.87 -12.80 -5.24
N ALA A 10 -15.30 -11.84 -4.50
CA ALA A 10 -13.85 -11.72 -4.38
C ALA A 10 -13.30 -12.99 -3.71
N TYR A 11 -12.66 -13.83 -4.51
CA TYR A 11 -12.21 -15.16 -4.15
C TYR A 11 -10.68 -15.20 -4.05
N SER A 12 -10.18 -15.73 -2.93
CA SER A 12 -8.74 -15.82 -2.64
C SER A 12 -8.24 -17.26 -2.55
N GLY A 13 -9.11 -18.26 -2.71
CA GLY A 13 -8.77 -19.65 -2.43
C GLY A 13 -8.62 -19.98 -0.93
N GLY A 14 -8.75 -18.99 -0.04
CA GLY A 14 -8.67 -19.19 1.41
C GLY A 14 -9.83 -20.00 1.99
N LEU A 15 -9.74 -20.31 3.30
CA LEU A 15 -10.77 -21.02 4.04
C LEU A 15 -12.13 -20.30 3.94
N ASP A 16 -12.15 -19.02 4.30
CA ASP A 16 -13.33 -18.18 4.36
C ASP A 16 -14.03 -18.10 3.01
N THR A 17 -13.30 -17.69 1.96
CA THR A 17 -13.87 -17.50 0.62
C THR A 17 -14.32 -18.82 -0.02
N SER A 18 -13.69 -19.96 0.33
CA SER A 18 -14.16 -21.29 -0.08
C SER A 18 -15.45 -21.71 0.63
N ALA A 19 -15.66 -21.30 1.89
CA ALA A 19 -16.91 -21.55 2.61
C ALA A 19 -18.06 -20.63 2.14
N ILE A 20 -17.75 -19.43 1.68
CA ILE A 20 -18.74 -18.47 1.19
C ILE A 20 -19.47 -18.98 -0.06
N ILE A 21 -18.79 -19.65 -0.98
CA ILE A 21 -19.39 -20.14 -2.23
C ILE A 21 -20.62 -21.05 -1.97
N PRO A 22 -20.51 -22.18 -1.26
CA PRO A 22 -21.66 -23.03 -0.97
C PRO A 22 -22.68 -22.32 -0.06
N TRP A 23 -22.22 -21.45 0.86
CA TRP A 23 -23.13 -20.68 1.72
C TRP A 23 -24.04 -19.74 0.93
N LEU A 24 -23.51 -19.05 -0.08
CA LEU A 24 -24.30 -18.20 -0.98
C LEU A 24 -25.35 -19.02 -1.72
N LYS A 25 -25.01 -20.23 -2.18
CA LYS A 25 -25.98 -21.11 -2.86
C LYS A 25 -27.08 -21.57 -1.92
N GLU A 26 -26.74 -21.94 -0.69
CA GLU A 26 -27.70 -22.45 0.30
C GLU A 26 -28.65 -21.37 0.84
N ASN A 27 -28.17 -20.12 0.96
CA ASN A 27 -28.92 -19.05 1.62
C ASN A 27 -29.56 -18.07 0.65
N TYR A 28 -29.00 -17.91 -0.56
CA TYR A 28 -29.50 -17.00 -1.58
C TYR A 28 -30.03 -17.69 -2.84
N ASP A 29 -29.77 -19.00 -3.01
CA ASP A 29 -30.15 -19.76 -4.22
C ASP A 29 -29.75 -19.04 -5.52
N CYS A 30 -28.50 -18.58 -5.56
CA CYS A 30 -27.97 -17.75 -6.63
C CYS A 30 -26.77 -18.39 -7.34
N GLU A 31 -26.53 -17.96 -8.57
CA GLU A 31 -25.33 -18.28 -9.33
C GLU A 31 -24.13 -17.52 -8.74
N VAL A 32 -23.08 -18.24 -8.36
CA VAL A 32 -21.86 -17.66 -7.78
C VAL A 32 -20.76 -17.67 -8.83
N ILE A 33 -20.16 -16.51 -9.07
CA ILE A 33 -18.96 -16.32 -9.89
C ILE A 33 -17.80 -16.01 -8.95
N ALA A 34 -16.73 -16.81 -9.02
CA ALA A 34 -15.50 -16.51 -8.31
C ALA A 34 -14.67 -15.52 -9.12
N PHE A 35 -14.22 -14.44 -8.48
CA PHE A 35 -13.33 -13.45 -9.07
C PHE A 35 -12.03 -13.41 -8.26
N VAL A 36 -10.93 -13.81 -8.90
CA VAL A 36 -9.59 -13.80 -8.34
C VAL A 36 -8.84 -12.62 -8.95
N ALA A 37 -8.25 -11.79 -8.09
CA ALA A 37 -7.34 -10.75 -8.51
C ALA A 37 -5.89 -11.23 -8.29
N ASP A 38 -5.12 -11.32 -9.36
CA ASP A 38 -3.67 -11.46 -9.29
C ASP A 38 -3.04 -10.08 -9.16
N VAL A 39 -2.70 -9.74 -7.92
CA VAL A 39 -2.02 -8.50 -7.52
C VAL A 39 -0.58 -8.79 -7.10
N GLY A 40 -0.02 -9.94 -7.52
CA GLY A 40 1.35 -10.34 -7.21
C GLY A 40 1.51 -10.98 -5.82
N GLN A 41 0.48 -11.66 -5.32
CA GLN A 41 0.52 -12.43 -4.06
C GLN A 41 1.43 -13.67 -4.10
N GLY A 42 1.89 -14.07 -5.30
CA GLY A 42 2.72 -15.24 -5.54
C GLY A 42 2.02 -16.27 -6.44
N GLU A 43 2.75 -16.85 -7.39
CA GLU A 43 2.17 -17.80 -8.37
C GLU A 43 1.60 -19.06 -7.71
N GLU A 44 2.20 -19.50 -6.61
CA GLU A 44 1.77 -20.68 -5.85
C GLU A 44 0.34 -20.56 -5.30
N GLU A 45 -0.12 -19.35 -5.00
CA GLU A 45 -1.49 -19.08 -4.51
C GLU A 45 -2.54 -19.21 -5.63
N LEU A 46 -2.13 -19.16 -6.90
CA LEU A 46 -3.01 -19.30 -8.07
C LEU A 46 -3.09 -20.73 -8.59
N VAL A 47 -2.14 -21.60 -8.20
CA VAL A 47 -2.12 -23.00 -8.66
C VAL A 47 -3.37 -23.73 -8.15
N GLY A 48 -4.21 -24.20 -9.09
CA GLY A 48 -5.42 -24.96 -8.76
C GLY A 48 -6.60 -24.12 -8.25
N ILE A 49 -6.51 -22.79 -8.30
CA ILE A 49 -7.51 -21.89 -7.69
C ILE A 49 -8.87 -21.97 -8.40
N GLU A 50 -8.87 -22.14 -9.72
CA GLU A 50 -10.07 -22.29 -10.52
C GLU A 50 -10.77 -23.62 -10.21
N GLU A 51 -10.04 -24.73 -10.23
CA GLU A 51 -10.58 -26.04 -9.91
C GLU A 51 -11.17 -26.05 -8.49
N LYS A 52 -10.52 -25.37 -7.54
CA LYS A 52 -11.01 -25.22 -6.18
C LYS A 52 -12.28 -24.38 -6.09
N ALA A 53 -12.37 -23.27 -6.82
CA ALA A 53 -13.58 -22.45 -6.88
C ALA A 53 -14.78 -23.25 -7.43
N ILE A 54 -14.57 -23.97 -8.54
CA ILE A 54 -15.61 -24.82 -9.16
C ILE A 54 -16.00 -25.97 -8.23
N ALA A 55 -15.03 -26.64 -7.59
CA ALA A 55 -15.30 -27.69 -6.61
C ALA A 55 -16.06 -27.19 -5.38
N SER A 56 -15.87 -25.93 -5.01
CA SER A 56 -16.62 -25.27 -3.93
C SER A 56 -18.05 -24.89 -4.36
N GLY A 57 -18.35 -24.94 -5.66
CA GLY A 57 -19.70 -24.76 -6.21
C GLY A 57 -19.88 -23.52 -7.07
N ALA A 58 -18.81 -22.76 -7.38
CA ALA A 58 -18.88 -21.64 -8.30
C ALA A 58 -19.22 -22.13 -9.73
N SER A 59 -19.93 -21.29 -10.47
CA SER A 59 -20.31 -21.55 -11.86
C SER A 59 -19.20 -21.19 -12.85
N ALA A 60 -18.36 -20.21 -12.51
CA ALA A 60 -17.17 -19.80 -13.23
C ALA A 60 -16.14 -19.20 -12.26
N CYS A 61 -14.87 -19.21 -12.67
CA CYS A 61 -13.78 -18.50 -12.02
C CYS A 61 -13.14 -17.55 -13.04
N TYR A 62 -13.01 -16.28 -12.69
CA TYR A 62 -12.29 -15.28 -13.49
C TYR A 62 -11.05 -14.86 -12.74
N ILE A 63 -9.89 -14.93 -13.39
CA ILE A 63 -8.62 -14.49 -12.84
C ILE A 63 -8.19 -13.24 -13.62
N ALA A 64 -8.09 -12.10 -12.93
CA ALA A 64 -7.62 -10.85 -13.51
C ALA A 64 -6.16 -10.61 -13.12
N ASP A 65 -5.27 -10.49 -14.10
CA ASP A 65 -3.90 -10.02 -13.88
C ASP A 65 -3.91 -8.50 -13.75
N LEU A 66 -3.65 -8.02 -12.53
CA LEU A 66 -3.70 -6.61 -12.14
C LEU A 66 -2.31 -6.09 -11.72
N LYS A 67 -1.25 -6.85 -11.94
CA LYS A 67 0.08 -6.56 -11.38
C LYS A 67 0.65 -5.26 -11.89
N GLU A 68 0.66 -5.05 -13.21
CA GLU A 68 1.16 -3.81 -13.81
C GLU A 68 0.30 -2.61 -13.44
N GLU A 69 -1.03 -2.73 -13.57
CA GLU A 69 -1.98 -1.64 -13.23
C GLU A 69 -1.87 -1.27 -11.74
N MET A 70 -1.67 -2.23 -10.84
CA MET A 70 -1.49 -1.95 -9.42
C MET A 70 -0.25 -1.06 -9.19
N VAL A 71 0.85 -1.32 -9.90
CA VAL A 71 2.05 -0.49 -9.72
C VAL A 71 1.89 0.87 -10.38
N SER A 72 1.43 0.93 -11.63
CA SER A 72 1.34 2.19 -12.38
C SER A 72 0.22 3.11 -11.89
N GLU A 73 -0.96 2.58 -11.58
CA GLU A 73 -2.17 3.39 -11.32
C GLU A 73 -2.49 3.55 -9.84
N TYR A 74 -1.84 2.80 -8.94
CA TYR A 74 -2.14 2.85 -7.50
C TYR A 74 -0.91 3.13 -6.65
N ILE A 75 0.17 2.36 -6.83
CA ILE A 75 1.38 2.50 -6.03
C ILE A 75 2.13 3.79 -6.38
N TYR A 76 2.45 4.02 -7.66
CA TYR A 76 3.18 5.23 -8.05
C TYR A 76 2.42 6.52 -7.71
N PRO A 77 1.12 6.66 -8.01
CA PRO A 77 0.34 7.83 -7.58
C PRO A 77 0.38 8.03 -6.06
N SER A 78 0.33 6.95 -5.27
CA SER A 78 0.44 7.04 -3.81
C SER A 78 1.85 7.46 -3.37
N LEU A 79 2.90 6.92 -3.99
CA LEU A 79 4.29 7.27 -3.67
C LEU A 79 4.63 8.72 -3.98
N LYS A 80 4.13 9.26 -5.09
CA LYS A 80 4.31 10.69 -5.44
C LYS A 80 3.77 11.61 -4.35
N THR A 81 2.69 11.22 -3.67
CA THR A 81 2.18 12.01 -2.52
C THR A 81 3.12 11.95 -1.31
N GLY A 82 3.94 10.90 -1.16
CA GLY A 82 4.71 10.64 0.06
C GLY A 82 3.91 9.99 1.18
N ALA A 83 2.78 9.34 0.86
CA ALA A 83 1.88 8.77 1.85
C ALA A 83 2.54 7.68 2.71
N MET A 84 2.62 7.95 4.01
CA MET A 84 2.94 6.97 5.06
C MET A 84 1.92 7.09 6.19
N TYR A 85 1.17 6.04 6.45
CA TYR A 85 0.21 6.03 7.55
C TYR A 85 0.95 5.97 8.89
N GLU A 86 0.59 6.90 9.78
CA GLU A 86 1.20 7.07 11.10
C GLU A 86 2.74 7.14 11.06
N GLY A 87 3.27 7.68 9.96
CA GLY A 87 4.69 7.93 9.75
C GLY A 87 5.54 6.69 9.44
N LYS A 88 4.95 5.49 9.31
CA LYS A 88 5.70 4.25 9.03
C LYS A 88 5.08 3.34 7.99
N TYR A 89 3.75 3.20 7.98
CA TYR A 89 3.11 2.16 7.17
C TYR A 89 2.88 2.62 5.73
N LEU A 90 3.49 1.92 4.77
CA LEU A 90 3.39 2.18 3.33
C LEU A 90 2.11 1.61 2.70
N LEU A 91 1.02 1.49 3.47
CA LEU A 91 -0.34 1.31 2.96
C LEU A 91 -0.57 0.09 2.05
N GLY A 92 0.30 -0.91 2.09
CA GLY A 92 0.35 -1.93 1.04
C GLY A 92 -0.90 -2.79 0.92
N THR A 93 -1.51 -3.05 2.06
CA THR A 93 -2.76 -3.77 2.16
C THR A 93 -3.80 -2.79 1.63
N SER A 94 -3.97 -1.59 2.21
CA SER A 94 -4.98 -0.61 1.76
C SER A 94 -4.98 -0.27 0.27
N MET A 95 -3.81 -0.23 -0.39
CA MET A 95 -3.69 0.12 -1.81
C MET A 95 -4.18 -0.98 -2.77
N ALA A 96 -4.11 -2.26 -2.37
CA ALA A 96 -4.61 -3.35 -3.22
C ALA A 96 -6.15 -3.37 -3.32
N ARG A 97 -6.85 -2.86 -2.31
CA ARG A 97 -8.31 -3.00 -2.19
C ARG A 97 -9.08 -2.19 -3.23
N PRO A 98 -8.74 -0.92 -3.52
CA PRO A 98 -9.46 -0.19 -4.55
C PRO A 98 -9.30 -0.79 -5.95
N ILE A 99 -8.13 -1.34 -6.32
CA ILE A 99 -7.95 -2.00 -7.63
C ILE A 99 -8.73 -3.32 -7.71
N ILE A 100 -8.66 -4.16 -6.67
CA ILE A 100 -9.42 -5.42 -6.63
C ILE A 100 -10.92 -5.12 -6.69
N ALA A 101 -11.41 -4.14 -5.92
CA ALA A 101 -12.80 -3.78 -5.89
C ALA A 101 -13.30 -3.23 -7.23
N LYS A 102 -12.50 -2.40 -7.91
CA LYS A 102 -12.80 -1.88 -9.25
C LYS A 102 -12.93 -3.03 -10.26
N ALA A 103 -11.93 -3.90 -10.33
CA ALA A 103 -11.94 -5.02 -11.28
C ALA A 103 -13.08 -6.02 -10.98
N GLN A 104 -13.42 -6.23 -9.70
CA GLN A 104 -14.58 -7.03 -9.32
C GLN A 104 -15.91 -6.40 -9.77
N VAL A 105 -16.05 -5.08 -9.63
CA VAL A 105 -17.22 -4.34 -10.13
C VAL A 105 -17.31 -4.47 -11.65
N GLU A 106 -16.21 -4.29 -12.36
CA GLU A 106 -16.16 -4.44 -13.83
C GLU A 106 -16.59 -5.84 -14.25
N CYS A 107 -16.05 -6.88 -13.62
CA CYS A 107 -16.47 -8.27 -13.83
C CYS A 107 -17.97 -8.46 -13.55
N ALA A 108 -18.49 -7.95 -12.43
CA ALA A 108 -19.90 -8.05 -12.08
C ALA A 108 -20.83 -7.41 -13.12
N LEU A 109 -20.45 -6.25 -13.65
CA LEU A 109 -21.21 -5.58 -14.71
C LEU A 109 -21.15 -6.36 -16.01
N GLU A 110 -19.98 -6.89 -16.39
CA GLU A 110 -19.79 -7.67 -17.61
C GLU A 110 -20.61 -8.97 -17.60
N VAL A 111 -20.62 -9.71 -16.49
CA VAL A 111 -21.37 -10.97 -16.38
C VAL A 111 -22.85 -10.78 -16.03
N GLY A 112 -23.30 -9.54 -15.85
CA GLY A 112 -24.67 -9.20 -15.49
C GLY A 112 -25.09 -9.69 -14.10
N ALA A 113 -24.20 -9.56 -13.11
CA ALA A 113 -24.49 -9.89 -11.72
C ALA A 113 -25.33 -8.80 -11.04
N ASP A 114 -26.14 -9.20 -10.06
CA ASP A 114 -26.97 -8.28 -9.26
C ASP A 114 -26.28 -7.90 -7.94
N ALA A 115 -25.21 -8.61 -7.57
CA ALA A 115 -24.54 -8.47 -6.29
C ALA A 115 -23.02 -8.70 -6.35
N LEU A 116 -22.34 -8.09 -5.39
CA LEU A 116 -20.94 -8.26 -5.06
C LEU A 116 -20.83 -8.91 -3.68
N CYS A 117 -19.84 -9.78 -3.50
CA CYS A 117 -19.57 -10.43 -2.22
C CYS A 117 -18.07 -10.38 -1.88
N HIS A 118 -17.74 -10.26 -0.60
CA HIS A 118 -16.37 -10.29 -0.11
C HIS A 118 -16.24 -11.10 1.19
N GLY A 119 -15.04 -11.61 1.46
CA GLY A 119 -14.72 -12.37 2.67
C GLY A 119 -14.23 -11.56 3.87
N CYS A 120 -14.25 -10.23 3.82
CA CYS A 120 -13.75 -9.40 4.93
C CYS A 120 -14.58 -9.58 6.22
N THR A 121 -13.89 -9.63 7.36
CA THR A 121 -14.53 -9.69 8.69
C THR A 121 -15.09 -8.33 9.11
N GLY A 122 -16.03 -8.34 10.07
CA GLY A 122 -16.62 -7.13 10.65
C GLY A 122 -15.68 -6.27 11.52
N LYS A 123 -14.43 -6.69 11.76
CA LYS A 123 -13.45 -6.00 12.62
C LYS A 123 -12.30 -5.36 11.83
N GLY A 124 -12.17 -5.67 10.55
CA GLY A 124 -11.10 -5.16 9.68
C GLY A 124 -11.47 -3.86 8.97
N ASN A 125 -10.47 -3.14 8.49
CA ASN A 125 -10.66 -1.98 7.63
C ASN A 125 -11.10 -2.37 6.21
N ASP A 126 -10.82 -3.61 5.78
CA ASP A 126 -11.04 -4.02 4.38
C ASP A 126 -12.50 -4.08 3.96
N GLN A 127 -13.42 -4.39 4.88
CA GLN A 127 -14.86 -4.26 4.60
C GLN A 127 -15.20 -2.82 4.16
N VAL A 128 -14.61 -1.81 4.82
CA VAL A 128 -14.87 -0.40 4.50
C VAL A 128 -14.25 -0.06 3.15
N ARG A 129 -13.05 -0.57 2.86
CA ARG A 129 -12.33 -0.30 1.60
C ARG A 129 -13.05 -0.90 0.39
N PHE A 130 -13.48 -2.15 0.48
CA PHE A 130 -14.27 -2.80 -0.57
C PHE A 130 -15.62 -2.10 -0.76
N GLU A 131 -16.40 -1.94 0.31
CA GLU A 131 -17.77 -1.43 0.18
C GLU A 131 -17.84 0.04 -0.18
N SER A 132 -16.88 0.86 0.26
CA SER A 132 -16.79 2.27 -0.17
C SER A 132 -16.45 2.36 -1.66
N ALA A 133 -15.60 1.47 -2.17
CA ALA A 133 -15.32 1.38 -3.60
C ALA A 133 -16.54 0.91 -4.39
N PHE A 134 -17.25 -0.13 -3.93
CA PHE A 134 -18.48 -0.59 -4.55
C PHE A 134 -19.55 0.50 -4.59
N ALA A 135 -19.74 1.23 -3.48
CA ALA A 135 -20.69 2.32 -3.39
C ALA A 135 -20.33 3.49 -4.34
N ALA A 136 -19.04 3.75 -4.56
CA ALA A 136 -18.58 4.78 -5.48
C ALA A 136 -18.72 4.37 -6.96
N LEU A 137 -18.50 3.09 -7.29
CA LEU A 137 -18.41 2.61 -8.67
C LEU A 137 -19.70 2.00 -9.21
N ALA A 138 -20.43 1.25 -8.37
CA ALA A 138 -21.66 0.55 -8.76
C ALA A 138 -22.68 0.52 -7.60
N PRO A 139 -23.21 1.68 -7.16
CA PRO A 139 -24.12 1.77 -6.01
C PRO A 139 -25.46 1.03 -6.17
N HIS A 140 -25.77 0.57 -7.38
CA HIS A 140 -26.98 -0.19 -7.68
C HIS A 140 -26.83 -1.69 -7.38
N LEU A 141 -25.61 -2.22 -7.31
CA LEU A 141 -25.34 -3.61 -6.96
C LEU A 141 -25.53 -3.85 -5.47
N LYS A 142 -26.10 -4.99 -5.10
CA LYS A 142 -26.20 -5.39 -3.69
C LYS A 142 -24.85 -5.87 -3.18
N VAL A 143 -24.54 -5.57 -1.92
CA VAL A 143 -23.36 -6.12 -1.24
C VAL A 143 -23.82 -7.21 -0.28
N ILE A 144 -23.21 -8.39 -0.40
CA ILE A 144 -23.35 -9.47 0.56
C ILE A 144 -22.03 -9.58 1.35
N ALA A 145 -22.12 -9.61 2.68
CA ALA A 145 -20.95 -9.74 3.55
C ALA A 145 -21.21 -10.85 4.57
N PRO A 146 -20.86 -12.10 4.25
CA PRO A 146 -21.24 -13.28 5.03
C PRO A 146 -20.84 -13.20 6.51
N TRP A 147 -19.67 -12.63 6.82
CA TRP A 147 -19.21 -12.41 8.21
C TRP A 147 -20.14 -11.54 9.08
N ARG A 148 -21.10 -10.82 8.49
CA ARG A 148 -22.13 -10.05 9.21
C ARG A 148 -23.49 -10.73 9.26
N GLU A 149 -23.64 -11.86 8.56
CA GLU A 149 -24.93 -12.53 8.36
C GLU A 149 -24.93 -13.98 8.87
N TRP A 150 -23.85 -14.71 8.67
CA TRP A 150 -23.77 -16.14 9.00
C TRP A 150 -23.45 -16.40 10.48
N ASP A 151 -23.63 -17.66 10.90
CA ASP A 151 -23.26 -18.13 12.24
C ASP A 151 -21.90 -18.87 12.28
N LEU A 152 -21.16 -18.88 11.17
CA LEU A 152 -19.82 -19.47 11.07
C LEU A 152 -18.77 -18.53 11.69
N ARG A 153 -18.68 -18.54 13.02
CA ARG A 153 -17.89 -17.55 13.79
C ARG A 153 -16.47 -17.97 14.15
N SER A 154 -15.99 -19.12 13.67
CA SER A 154 -14.64 -19.60 13.97
C SER A 154 -14.03 -20.38 12.80
N ARG A 155 -12.71 -20.54 12.85
CA ARG A 155 -11.95 -21.34 11.87
C ARG A 155 -12.39 -22.80 11.88
N GLU A 156 -12.62 -23.36 13.05
CA GLU A 156 -13.14 -24.71 13.27
C GLU A 156 -14.50 -24.87 12.62
N ALA A 157 -15.42 -23.92 12.86
CA ALA A 157 -16.76 -23.96 12.26
C ALA A 157 -16.71 -23.92 10.73
N LEU A 158 -15.79 -23.15 10.14
CA LEU A 158 -15.59 -23.12 8.68
C LEU A 158 -15.01 -24.43 8.15
N LEU A 159 -14.07 -25.05 8.86
CA LEU A 159 -13.51 -26.34 8.48
C LEU A 159 -14.55 -27.46 8.53
N ASP A 160 -15.34 -27.52 9.60
CA ASP A 160 -16.43 -28.49 9.76
C ASP A 160 -17.48 -28.29 8.64
N TYR A 161 -17.85 -27.03 8.38
CA TYR A 161 -18.79 -26.67 7.33
C TYR A 161 -18.36 -27.14 5.93
N LEU A 162 -17.06 -26.98 5.60
CA LEU A 162 -16.50 -27.48 4.34
C LEU A 162 -16.39 -29.01 4.32
N ALA A 163 -16.03 -29.63 5.44
CA ALA A 163 -15.88 -31.09 5.56
C ALA A 163 -17.21 -31.83 5.37
N GLU A 164 -18.29 -31.34 5.97
CA GLU A 164 -19.66 -31.85 5.76
C GLU A 164 -20.06 -31.87 4.28
N ARG A 165 -19.57 -30.88 3.52
CA ARG A 165 -19.85 -30.69 2.08
C ARG A 165 -18.81 -31.36 1.18
N LYS A 166 -17.80 -32.02 1.75
CA LYS A 166 -16.68 -32.65 1.03
C LYS A 166 -15.93 -31.68 0.10
N ILE A 167 -15.84 -30.42 0.50
CA ILE A 167 -15.10 -29.40 -0.25
C ILE A 167 -13.63 -29.44 0.20
N PRO A 168 -12.66 -29.64 -0.72
CA PRO A 168 -11.25 -29.70 -0.36
C PRO A 168 -10.76 -28.37 0.25
N CYS A 169 -10.12 -28.45 1.41
CA CYS A 169 -9.49 -27.31 2.05
C CYS A 169 -8.08 -27.65 2.54
N THR A 170 -7.10 -26.83 2.14
CA THR A 170 -5.70 -26.94 2.56
C THR A 170 -5.43 -26.20 3.88
N ALA A 171 -6.41 -25.48 4.42
CA ALA A 171 -6.28 -24.80 5.69
C ALA A 171 -6.29 -25.81 6.85
N SER A 172 -5.32 -25.68 7.75
CA SER A 172 -5.26 -26.42 9.01
C SER A 172 -5.49 -25.49 10.20
N LEU A 173 -5.73 -26.05 11.38
CA LEU A 173 -5.77 -25.29 12.65
C LEU A 173 -4.40 -24.72 13.05
N GLU A 174 -3.31 -25.27 12.51
CA GLU A 174 -1.93 -24.93 12.89
C GLU A 174 -1.42 -23.62 12.29
N LYS A 175 -2.06 -23.10 11.22
CA LYS A 175 -1.71 -21.78 10.67
C LYS A 175 -2.20 -20.68 11.62
N ILE A 176 -1.34 -20.28 12.54
CA ILE A 176 -1.60 -19.30 13.61
C ILE A 176 -1.61 -17.82 13.16
N TYR A 177 -1.00 -17.50 12.02
CA TYR A 177 -0.92 -16.12 11.52
C TYR A 177 -1.92 -15.86 10.40
N SER A 178 -2.50 -14.66 10.42
CA SER A 178 -3.20 -14.08 9.27
C SER A 178 -2.18 -13.32 8.42
N ARG A 179 -2.10 -13.66 7.13
CA ARG A 179 -1.19 -13.01 6.19
C ARG A 179 -1.94 -12.50 4.98
N ASP A 180 -1.55 -11.33 4.51
CA ASP A 180 -2.06 -10.71 3.30
C ASP A 180 -0.87 -10.20 2.48
N ALA A 181 -0.71 -10.75 1.28
CA ALA A 181 0.42 -10.50 0.41
C ALA A 181 -0.07 -9.98 -0.95
N ASN A 182 0.70 -9.08 -1.53
CA ASN A 182 0.59 -8.61 -2.90
C ASN A 182 1.98 -8.15 -3.34
N ALA A 183 2.15 -7.73 -4.60
CA ALA A 183 3.45 -7.31 -5.13
C ALA A 183 4.17 -6.24 -4.28
N TRP A 184 3.42 -5.38 -3.60
CA TRP A 184 3.96 -4.26 -2.85
C TRP A 184 4.46 -4.65 -1.47
N HIS A 185 3.73 -5.52 -0.77
CA HIS A 185 4.06 -5.87 0.61
C HIS A 185 3.49 -7.24 1.03
N ILE A 186 3.92 -7.68 2.21
CA ILE A 186 3.18 -8.66 3.01
C ILE A 186 2.93 -8.10 4.41
N SER A 187 1.73 -8.32 4.93
CA SER A 187 1.38 -8.08 6.33
C SER A 187 1.17 -9.39 7.09
N THR A 188 1.66 -9.46 8.32
CA THR A 188 1.45 -10.57 9.25
C THR A 188 0.81 -10.05 10.54
N GLU A 189 -0.31 -10.67 10.93
CA GLU A 189 -1.05 -10.35 12.16
C GLU A 189 -1.44 -11.63 12.92
N GLY A 190 -1.80 -11.48 14.20
CA GLY A 190 -2.27 -12.57 15.07
C GLY A 190 -1.16 -13.35 15.75
N GLY A 191 -1.53 -14.43 16.45
CA GLY A 191 -0.60 -15.28 17.19
C GLY A 191 0.20 -14.50 18.24
N VAL A 192 1.54 -14.64 18.24
CA VAL A 192 2.40 -13.97 19.24
C VAL A 192 2.30 -12.44 19.21
N LEU A 193 1.88 -11.86 18.09
CA LEU A 193 1.78 -10.41 17.91
C LEU A 193 0.59 -9.79 18.66
N GLU A 194 -0.37 -10.59 19.13
CA GLU A 194 -1.53 -10.08 19.87
C GLU A 194 -1.15 -9.48 21.23
N ASP A 195 -0.05 -9.91 21.83
CA ASP A 195 0.55 -9.26 23.00
C ASP A 195 1.69 -8.34 22.55
N THR A 196 1.54 -7.04 22.81
CA THR A 196 2.53 -6.00 22.48
C THR A 196 3.87 -6.16 23.20
N TRP A 197 3.94 -6.98 24.26
CA TRP A 197 5.17 -7.26 24.98
C TRP A 197 6.00 -8.40 24.35
N ASN A 198 5.40 -9.20 23.46
CA ASN A 198 6.12 -10.22 22.73
C ASN A 198 6.90 -9.62 21.56
N GLN A 199 8.16 -10.04 21.40
CA GLN A 199 8.93 -9.76 20.19
C GLN A 199 8.35 -10.55 19.00
N PRO A 200 8.32 -10.00 17.78
CA PRO A 200 8.04 -10.78 16.57
C PRO A 200 9.05 -11.92 16.45
N ASN A 201 8.57 -13.14 16.22
CA ASN A 201 9.44 -14.29 15.94
C ASN A 201 9.75 -14.40 14.45
N GLU A 202 10.61 -15.35 14.06
CA GLU A 202 11.00 -15.55 12.65
C GLU A 202 9.80 -15.82 11.73
N LEU A 203 8.72 -16.42 12.23
CA LEU A 203 7.51 -16.69 11.43
C LEU A 203 6.69 -15.41 11.16
N CYS A 204 6.97 -14.29 11.83
CA CYS A 204 6.35 -13.01 11.54
C CYS A 204 6.89 -12.36 10.26
N TRP A 205 8.07 -12.78 9.80
CA TRP A 205 8.79 -12.22 8.66
C TRP A 205 9.00 -13.30 7.60
N VAL A 206 8.34 -13.14 6.44
CA VAL A 206 8.23 -14.20 5.42
C VAL A 206 9.08 -13.89 4.20
N TRP A 207 9.28 -12.60 3.89
CA TRP A 207 9.95 -12.18 2.66
C TRP A 207 11.42 -11.84 2.89
N THR A 208 11.69 -11.13 3.96
CA THR A 208 12.97 -10.46 4.20
C THR A 208 13.86 -11.31 5.08
N VAL A 209 15.16 -11.31 4.82
CA VAL A 209 16.17 -11.88 5.72
C VAL A 209 16.21 -11.06 7.00
N ASP A 210 16.48 -11.69 8.14
CA ASP A 210 16.70 -10.93 9.37
C ASP A 210 17.85 -9.93 9.19
N PRO A 211 17.69 -8.64 9.52
CA PRO A 211 18.77 -7.67 9.43
C PRO A 211 20.09 -8.12 10.07
N GLU A 212 20.06 -8.90 11.15
CA GLU A 212 21.27 -9.44 11.78
C GLU A 212 21.94 -10.53 10.93
N GLN A 213 21.16 -11.30 10.18
CA GLN A 213 21.60 -12.38 9.29
C GLN A 213 21.78 -11.97 7.82
N ALA A 214 21.42 -10.74 7.46
CA ALA A 214 21.63 -10.17 6.13
C ALA A 214 23.14 -10.09 5.78
N PRO A 215 23.53 -9.98 4.50
CA PRO A 215 24.95 -9.93 4.10
C PRO A 215 25.76 -8.86 4.85
N ASP A 216 27.02 -9.18 5.19
CA ASP A 216 27.96 -8.22 5.79
C ASP A 216 28.54 -7.23 4.77
N GLN A 217 28.30 -7.45 3.48
CA GLN A 217 28.65 -6.53 2.41
C GLN A 217 27.40 -5.77 1.97
N ALA A 218 27.46 -4.43 2.01
CA ALA A 218 26.41 -3.58 1.46
C ALA A 218 26.30 -3.75 -0.07
N GLU A 219 25.07 -3.65 -0.58
CA GLU A 219 24.79 -3.56 -2.01
C GLU A 219 24.41 -2.12 -2.38
N THR A 220 24.87 -1.63 -3.51
CA THR A 220 24.43 -0.34 -4.07
C THR A 220 23.56 -0.60 -5.29
N VAL A 221 22.42 0.08 -5.36
CA VAL A 221 21.48 0.01 -6.48
C VAL A 221 21.34 1.39 -7.08
N THR A 222 21.50 1.51 -8.40
CA THR A 222 21.28 2.77 -9.12
C THR A 222 19.86 2.80 -9.67
N LEU A 223 19.13 3.89 -9.47
CA LEU A 223 17.74 4.03 -9.87
C LEU A 223 17.58 5.29 -10.73
N MET A 224 16.96 5.12 -11.89
CA MET A 224 16.49 6.26 -12.69
C MET A 224 15.06 6.59 -12.25
N VAL A 225 14.83 7.84 -11.88
CA VAL A 225 13.52 8.39 -11.55
C VAL A 225 13.11 9.35 -12.65
N GLU A 226 11.93 9.17 -13.21
CA GLU A 226 11.32 10.08 -14.17
C GLU A 226 9.93 10.46 -13.66
N LYS A 227 9.69 11.76 -13.51
CA LYS A 227 8.41 12.31 -13.05
C LYS A 227 7.83 11.64 -11.79
N GLY A 228 8.70 11.35 -10.82
CA GLY A 228 8.34 10.69 -9.57
C GLY A 228 8.11 9.18 -9.67
N GLU A 229 8.54 8.52 -10.75
CA GLU A 229 8.44 7.07 -10.92
C GLU A 229 9.81 6.47 -11.22
N VAL A 230 10.11 5.29 -10.65
CA VAL A 230 11.38 4.60 -10.93
C VAL A 230 11.22 3.84 -12.25
N THR A 231 12.00 4.21 -13.28
CA THR A 231 11.88 3.66 -14.64
C THR A 231 12.98 2.66 -15.00
N ALA A 232 14.10 2.69 -14.26
CA ALA A 232 15.21 1.78 -14.47
C ALA A 232 15.93 1.43 -13.16
N VAL A 233 16.44 0.19 -13.10
CA VAL A 233 17.26 -0.34 -12.01
C VAL A 233 18.60 -0.80 -12.58
N ASP A 234 19.71 -0.35 -12.00
CA ASP A 234 21.09 -0.67 -12.40
C ASP A 234 21.34 -0.48 -13.92
N GLY A 235 20.74 0.57 -14.49
CA GLY A 235 20.87 0.94 -15.91
C GLY A 235 19.95 0.17 -16.86
N GLN A 236 19.11 -0.73 -16.35
CA GLN A 236 18.14 -1.48 -17.14
C GLN A 236 16.74 -0.91 -16.96
N ALA A 237 16.14 -0.44 -18.07
CA ALA A 237 14.74 -0.03 -18.11
C ALA A 237 13.81 -1.24 -17.92
N MET A 238 12.75 -1.05 -17.14
CA MET A 238 11.85 -2.11 -16.71
C MET A 238 10.41 -1.60 -16.64
N SER A 239 9.42 -2.50 -16.70
CA SER A 239 8.04 -2.12 -16.40
C SER A 239 7.86 -1.76 -14.92
N PRO A 240 6.82 -1.01 -14.54
CA PRO A 240 6.49 -0.71 -13.14
C PRO A 240 6.53 -1.94 -12.23
N TYR A 241 5.87 -3.04 -12.63
CA TYR A 241 5.87 -4.26 -11.84
C TYR A 241 7.26 -4.91 -11.73
N GLN A 242 8.03 -4.94 -12.82
CA GLN A 242 9.40 -5.48 -12.83
C GLN A 242 10.36 -4.67 -11.94
N VAL A 243 10.22 -3.34 -11.91
CA VAL A 243 10.98 -2.49 -11.00
C VAL A 243 10.68 -2.88 -9.55
N LEU A 244 9.40 -2.95 -9.18
CA LEU A 244 8.98 -3.30 -7.83
C LEU A 244 9.51 -4.67 -7.39
N THR A 245 9.34 -5.70 -8.23
CA THR A 245 9.78 -7.06 -7.87
C THR A 245 11.29 -7.18 -7.81
N THR A 246 12.03 -6.55 -8.73
CA THR A 246 13.50 -6.51 -8.69
C THR A 246 14.00 -5.85 -7.40
N LEU A 247 13.35 -4.77 -6.96
CA LEU A 247 13.70 -4.08 -5.72
C LEU A 247 13.25 -4.84 -4.48
N ASN A 248 12.14 -5.59 -4.54
CA ASN A 248 11.76 -6.51 -3.48
C ASN A 248 12.83 -7.59 -3.28
N GLU A 249 13.29 -8.23 -4.35
CA GLU A 249 14.35 -9.26 -4.26
C GLU A 249 15.63 -8.69 -3.64
N LYS A 250 16.12 -7.56 -4.16
CA LYS A 250 17.31 -6.88 -3.63
C LYS A 250 17.13 -6.47 -2.17
N GLY A 251 16.04 -5.79 -1.84
CA GLY A 251 15.74 -5.32 -0.49
C GLY A 251 15.56 -6.44 0.53
N SER A 252 14.87 -7.52 0.14
CA SER A 252 14.63 -8.69 0.99
C SER A 252 15.91 -9.37 1.44
N ARG A 253 16.89 -9.52 0.54
CA ARG A 253 18.22 -10.08 0.90
C ARG A 253 18.92 -9.28 1.99
N HIS A 254 18.68 -7.97 2.05
CA HIS A 254 19.28 -7.06 3.02
C HIS A 254 18.38 -6.77 4.22
N GLY A 255 17.21 -7.41 4.35
CA GLY A 255 16.29 -7.19 5.47
C GLY A 255 15.54 -5.85 5.46
N VAL A 256 15.53 -5.16 4.31
CA VAL A 256 14.98 -3.80 4.18
C VAL A 256 13.45 -3.82 4.28
N GLY A 257 12.89 -2.80 4.94
CA GLY A 257 11.44 -2.53 4.90
C GLY A 257 10.60 -3.33 5.90
N ARG A 258 11.22 -3.91 6.93
CA ARG A 258 10.50 -4.47 8.10
C ARG A 258 9.99 -3.35 9.01
N ILE A 259 8.69 -3.36 9.32
CA ILE A 259 8.12 -2.54 10.39
C ILE A 259 7.23 -3.38 11.32
N ASP A 260 7.29 -3.10 12.62
CA ASP A 260 6.38 -3.59 13.66
C ASP A 260 5.70 -2.38 14.28
N ILE A 261 4.38 -2.29 14.12
CA ILE A 261 3.60 -1.13 14.55
C ILE A 261 2.31 -1.54 15.26
N VAL A 262 1.87 -0.69 16.18
CA VAL A 262 0.50 -0.66 16.68
C VAL A 262 -0.22 0.50 16.03
N GLU A 263 -1.14 0.20 15.12
CA GLU A 263 -1.84 1.18 14.30
C GLU A 263 -3.24 1.50 14.82
N ASN A 264 -3.77 2.68 14.48
CA ASN A 264 -5.18 3.02 14.69
C ASN A 264 -6.04 2.58 13.49
N ARG A 265 -6.95 1.61 13.68
CA ARG A 265 -7.92 1.24 12.64
C ARG A 265 -9.05 2.25 12.55
N LEU A 266 -9.62 2.40 11.36
CA LEU A 266 -10.77 3.29 11.11
C LEU A 266 -11.97 2.93 11.99
N VAL A 267 -12.15 1.64 12.27
CA VAL A 267 -13.24 1.10 13.11
C VAL A 267 -13.03 1.36 14.62
N GLY A 268 -12.04 2.17 15.00
CA GLY A 268 -11.87 2.67 16.38
C GLY A 268 -11.05 1.77 17.31
N MET A 269 -10.51 0.65 16.81
CA MET A 269 -9.62 -0.22 17.58
C MET A 269 -8.16 -0.07 17.17
N LYS A 270 -7.25 -0.42 18.07
CA LYS A 270 -5.84 -0.60 17.71
C LYS A 270 -5.57 -2.03 17.26
N SER A 271 -4.64 -2.19 16.33
CA SER A 271 -4.13 -3.50 15.90
C SER A 271 -2.62 -3.46 15.85
N ARG A 272 -1.96 -4.58 16.16
CA ARG A 272 -0.52 -4.76 15.96
C ARG A 272 -0.29 -5.63 14.73
N GLY A 273 0.63 -5.20 13.87
CA GLY A 273 1.01 -5.94 12.67
C GLY A 273 2.48 -5.77 12.33
N CYS A 274 3.06 -6.82 11.79
CA CYS A 274 4.37 -6.80 11.14
C CYS A 274 4.18 -6.65 9.63
N TYR A 275 4.94 -5.75 9.00
CA TYR A 275 4.85 -5.50 7.56
C TYR A 275 6.23 -5.55 6.92
N GLU A 276 6.29 -6.08 5.71
CA GLU A 276 7.49 -6.14 4.89
C GLU A 276 7.21 -5.48 3.54
N THR A 277 7.86 -4.34 3.30
CA THR A 277 7.69 -3.56 2.05
C THR A 277 9.08 -3.20 1.48
N PRO A 278 9.89 -4.19 1.06
CA PRO A 278 11.31 -3.99 0.72
C PRO A 278 11.50 -3.05 -0.48
N GLY A 279 10.89 -3.37 -1.62
CA GLY A 279 10.99 -2.57 -2.84
C GLY A 279 10.37 -1.19 -2.63
N GLY A 280 9.22 -1.12 -1.96
CA GLY A 280 8.56 0.15 -1.69
C GLY A 280 9.35 1.08 -0.77
N THR A 281 10.08 0.54 0.21
CA THR A 281 10.99 1.34 1.06
C THR A 281 12.12 1.94 0.22
N ILE A 282 12.71 1.16 -0.70
CA ILE A 282 13.77 1.64 -1.61
C ILE A 282 13.24 2.71 -2.56
N MET A 283 12.06 2.48 -3.16
CA MET A 283 11.41 3.44 -4.07
C MET A 283 11.10 4.76 -3.34
N MET A 284 10.59 4.70 -2.10
CA MET A 284 10.30 5.91 -1.32
C MET A 284 11.58 6.72 -1.03
N GLU A 285 12.66 6.06 -0.63
CA GLU A 285 13.96 6.72 -0.42
C GLU A 285 14.50 7.34 -1.73
N ALA A 286 14.32 6.65 -2.86
CA ALA A 286 14.75 7.13 -4.17
C ALA A 286 14.04 8.43 -4.57
N LEU A 287 12.70 8.44 -4.50
CA LEU A 287 11.88 9.62 -4.80
C LEU A 287 12.24 10.80 -3.88
N ARG A 288 12.31 10.56 -2.55
CA ARG A 288 12.76 11.57 -1.58
C ARG A 288 14.15 12.10 -1.88
N GLY A 289 15.03 11.23 -2.39
CA GLY A 289 16.34 11.61 -2.85
C GLY A 289 16.29 12.70 -3.92
N VAL A 290 15.45 12.51 -4.95
CA VAL A 290 15.30 13.48 -6.05
C VAL A 290 14.53 14.72 -5.61
N GLU A 291 13.48 14.58 -4.81
CA GLU A 291 12.69 15.70 -4.27
C GLU A 291 13.55 16.75 -3.55
N GLN A 292 14.56 16.31 -2.79
CA GLN A 292 15.51 17.21 -2.11
C GLN A 292 16.32 18.11 -3.07
N LEU A 293 16.48 17.69 -4.32
CA LEU A 293 17.18 18.48 -5.34
C LEU A 293 16.24 19.43 -6.07
N VAL A 294 14.98 19.06 -6.28
CA VAL A 294 14.12 19.71 -7.29
C VAL A 294 12.99 20.53 -6.71
N LEU A 295 12.52 20.21 -5.49
CA LEU A 295 11.46 20.98 -4.85
C LEU A 295 12.06 22.13 -4.05
N ASP A 296 11.53 23.33 -4.25
CA ASP A 296 11.81 24.43 -3.34
C ASP A 296 11.17 24.17 -1.97
N LYS A 297 11.50 25.01 -1.00
CA LYS A 297 11.10 24.83 0.40
C LYS A 297 9.58 24.72 0.58
N ASP A 298 8.81 25.59 -0.07
CA ASP A 298 7.37 25.67 0.15
C ASP A 298 6.66 24.51 -0.58
N CYS A 299 7.15 24.13 -1.77
CA CYS A 299 6.68 22.93 -2.46
C CYS A 299 6.98 21.64 -1.67
N PHE A 300 8.15 21.52 -1.04
CA PHE A 300 8.48 20.36 -0.20
C PHE A 300 7.59 20.29 1.05
N GLU A 301 7.31 21.42 1.70
CA GLU A 301 6.40 21.48 2.84
C GLU A 301 4.97 21.07 2.44
N PHE A 302 4.46 21.63 1.34
CA PHE A 302 3.14 21.27 0.82
C PHE A 302 3.05 19.80 0.41
N ARG A 303 4.12 19.23 -0.18
CA ARG A 303 4.19 17.79 -0.46
C ARG A 303 3.95 16.98 0.80
N GLU A 304 4.61 17.29 1.92
CA GLU A 304 4.47 16.51 3.16
C GLU A 304 3.04 16.61 3.72
N GLU A 305 2.36 17.77 3.55
CA GLU A 305 0.93 17.90 3.85
C GLU A 305 0.05 17.00 2.98
N LEU A 306 0.32 16.94 1.67
CA LEU A 306 -0.36 16.04 0.73
C LEU A 306 -0.18 14.57 1.16
N GLY A 307 1.04 14.16 1.49
CA GLY A 307 1.35 12.80 1.92
C GLY A 307 0.58 12.38 3.17
N LEU A 308 0.51 13.26 4.18
CA LEU A 308 -0.30 13.01 5.37
C LEU A 308 -1.79 12.87 5.01
N LYS A 309 -2.32 13.75 4.15
CA LYS A 309 -3.74 13.68 3.78
C LYS A 309 -4.06 12.44 2.95
N ALA A 310 -3.19 12.11 2.00
CA ALA A 310 -3.29 10.94 1.14
C ALA A 310 -3.27 9.65 1.97
N SER A 311 -2.38 9.56 2.97
CA SER A 311 -2.27 8.34 3.79
C SER A 311 -3.56 8.03 4.54
N HIS A 312 -4.24 9.04 5.10
CA HIS A 312 -5.55 8.86 5.71
C HIS A 312 -6.63 8.49 4.69
N LEU A 313 -6.67 9.13 3.51
CA LEU A 313 -7.68 8.81 2.49
C LEU A 313 -7.55 7.37 2.00
N ILE A 314 -6.33 6.92 1.73
CA ILE A 314 -6.04 5.56 1.24
C ILE A 314 -6.33 4.55 2.35
N TYR A 315 -5.84 4.78 3.58
CA TYR A 315 -6.06 3.89 4.71
C TYR A 315 -7.56 3.68 5.00
N ASP A 316 -8.35 4.76 4.93
CA ASP A 316 -9.79 4.78 5.22
C ASP A 316 -10.67 4.26 4.07
N GLY A 317 -10.10 3.83 2.95
CA GLY A 317 -10.87 3.32 1.81
C GLY A 317 -11.56 4.38 0.96
N ARG A 318 -11.01 5.60 0.92
CA ARG A 318 -11.57 6.77 0.22
C ARG A 318 -10.89 7.06 -1.13
N TRP A 319 -10.34 6.04 -1.78
CA TRP A 319 -9.66 6.14 -3.08
C TRP A 319 -10.53 6.80 -4.16
N PHE A 320 -11.77 6.34 -4.32
CA PHE A 320 -12.69 6.82 -5.35
C PHE A 320 -13.44 8.11 -4.97
N THR A 321 -12.89 8.94 -4.08
CA THR A 321 -13.51 10.21 -3.69
C THR A 321 -12.92 11.38 -4.50
N PRO A 322 -13.69 12.46 -4.76
CA PRO A 322 -13.17 13.65 -5.43
C PRO A 322 -11.95 14.26 -4.71
N LEU A 323 -11.92 14.19 -3.38
CA LEU A 323 -10.78 14.70 -2.60
C LEU A 323 -9.51 13.87 -2.84
N CYS A 324 -9.61 12.53 -2.88
CA CYS A 324 -8.45 11.70 -3.20
C CYS A 324 -7.94 11.99 -4.61
N LYS A 325 -8.84 12.11 -5.60
CA LYS A 325 -8.48 12.53 -6.96
C LYS A 325 -7.73 13.87 -6.99
N SER A 326 -8.19 14.87 -6.24
CA SER A 326 -7.51 16.19 -6.19
C SER A 326 -6.14 16.13 -5.53
N ILE A 327 -5.97 15.32 -4.48
CA ILE A 327 -4.68 15.13 -3.81
C ILE A 327 -3.68 14.44 -4.73
N LEU A 328 -4.10 13.37 -5.42
CA LEU A 328 -3.25 12.67 -6.38
C LEU A 328 -2.84 13.59 -7.54
N ALA A 329 -3.77 14.38 -8.08
CA ALA A 329 -3.47 15.34 -9.15
C ALA A 329 -2.48 16.44 -8.71
N ALA A 330 -2.58 16.93 -7.47
CA ALA A 330 -1.62 17.88 -6.94
C ALA A 330 -0.22 17.26 -6.77
N ALA A 331 -0.14 16.00 -6.36
CA ALA A 331 1.12 15.28 -6.25
C ALA A 331 1.74 14.99 -7.62
N ASP A 332 0.95 14.64 -8.63
CA ASP A 332 1.42 14.46 -10.00
C ASP A 332 2.04 15.75 -10.57
N GLU A 333 1.42 16.91 -10.31
CA GLU A 333 1.98 18.21 -10.73
C GLU A 333 3.35 18.49 -10.08
N LEU A 334 3.49 18.25 -8.77
CA LEU A 334 4.79 18.38 -8.09
C LEU A 334 5.82 17.37 -8.63
N ALA A 335 5.36 16.17 -9.00
CA ALA A 335 6.22 15.10 -9.48
C ALA A 335 6.81 15.36 -10.87
N GLU A 336 6.26 16.27 -11.69
CA GLU A 336 6.78 16.60 -13.03
C GLU A 336 8.27 16.99 -13.02
N ALA A 337 8.72 17.70 -11.98
CA ALA A 337 10.12 18.09 -11.82
C ALA A 337 11.01 16.97 -11.22
N VAL A 338 10.41 15.93 -10.62
CA VAL A 338 11.09 14.83 -9.90
C VAL A 338 11.67 13.83 -10.90
N THR A 339 12.70 14.27 -11.62
CA THR A 339 13.46 13.46 -12.57
C THR A 339 14.94 13.50 -12.22
N GLY A 340 15.59 12.36 -12.09
CA GLY A 340 16.99 12.28 -11.69
C GLY A 340 17.47 10.84 -11.51
N GLU A 341 18.75 10.70 -11.18
CA GLU A 341 19.37 9.41 -10.88
C GLU A 341 19.81 9.40 -9.41
N VAL A 342 19.53 8.30 -8.72
CA VAL A 342 19.89 8.11 -7.31
C VAL A 342 20.57 6.78 -7.10
N VAL A 343 21.57 6.75 -6.22
CA VAL A 343 22.22 5.52 -5.77
C VAL A 343 21.81 5.26 -4.33
N VAL A 344 21.18 4.11 -4.10
CA VAL A 344 20.70 3.66 -2.79
C VAL A 344 21.59 2.54 -2.29
N LYS A 345 22.13 2.69 -1.09
CA LYS A 345 22.88 1.66 -0.38
C LYS A 345 21.93 0.83 0.47
N LEU A 346 21.92 -0.49 0.26
CA LEU A 346 21.18 -1.48 1.03
C LEU A 346 22.13 -2.18 2.00
N TYR A 347 21.81 -2.15 3.29
CA TYR A 347 22.64 -2.77 4.30
C TYR A 347 21.88 -3.01 5.61
N LYS A 348 21.83 -4.27 6.06
CA LYS A 348 21.38 -4.67 7.41
C LYS A 348 20.08 -3.96 7.83
N GLY A 349 19.04 -4.06 7.01
CA GLY A 349 17.71 -3.51 7.23
C GLY A 349 17.51 -2.07 6.76
N GLN A 350 18.54 -1.41 6.24
CA GLN A 350 18.49 0.00 5.84
C GLN A 350 18.59 0.15 4.33
N ALA A 351 17.80 1.08 3.78
CA ALA A 351 18.01 1.69 2.48
C ALA A 351 18.41 3.15 2.70
N THR A 352 19.52 3.60 2.11
CA THR A 352 20.02 4.97 2.30
C THR A 352 20.48 5.54 0.98
N VAL A 353 19.93 6.68 0.57
CA VAL A 353 20.44 7.42 -0.60
C VAL A 353 21.84 7.93 -0.29
N VAL A 354 22.83 7.53 -1.10
CA VAL A 354 24.24 7.91 -0.94
C VAL A 354 24.73 8.84 -2.05
N GLN A 355 24.09 8.83 -3.22
CA GLN A 355 24.37 9.76 -4.32
C GLN A 355 23.05 10.11 -5.01
N LYS A 356 22.98 11.33 -5.53
CA LYS A 356 21.80 11.84 -6.23
C LYS A 356 22.22 12.93 -7.21
N ARG A 357 21.59 12.97 -8.37
CA ARG A 357 21.73 14.05 -9.36
C ARG A 357 20.43 14.25 -10.12
N SER A 358 20.17 15.48 -10.53
CA SER A 358 19.01 15.83 -11.34
C SER A 358 19.37 16.97 -12.29
N ILE A 359 18.82 16.93 -13.49
CA ILE A 359 18.88 18.05 -14.43
C ILE A 359 18.02 19.24 -13.99
N ASN A 360 17.06 19.00 -13.08
CA ASN A 360 16.15 19.99 -12.52
C ASN A 360 16.61 20.47 -11.13
N SER A 361 17.87 20.24 -10.77
CA SER A 361 18.40 20.57 -9.45
C SER A 361 18.36 22.08 -9.18
N LEU A 362 17.73 22.47 -8.09
CA LEU A 362 17.83 23.79 -7.47
C LEU A 362 19.09 23.95 -6.62
N TYR A 363 19.76 22.84 -6.28
CA TYR A 363 21.09 22.89 -5.66
C TYR A 363 22.13 23.33 -6.70
N SER A 364 22.89 24.37 -6.34
CA SER A 364 24.04 24.86 -7.11
C SER A 364 25.25 24.93 -6.19
N GLU A 365 26.33 24.25 -6.59
CA GLU A 365 27.61 24.28 -5.86
C GLU A 365 28.18 25.70 -5.77
N GLU A 366 27.98 26.52 -6.81
CA GLU A 366 28.44 27.92 -6.85
C GLU A 366 27.78 28.78 -5.78
N PHE A 367 26.48 28.59 -5.51
CA PHE A 367 25.75 29.32 -4.48
C PHE A 367 25.93 28.73 -3.06
N ALA A 368 26.33 27.46 -2.95
CA ALA A 368 26.48 26.77 -1.67
C ALA A 368 27.93 26.74 -1.16
N THR A 369 28.90 27.16 -1.98
CA THR A 369 30.33 27.11 -1.65
C THR A 369 30.65 27.98 -0.42
N PHE A 370 31.68 27.57 0.32
CA PHE A 370 32.31 28.40 1.34
C PHE A 370 33.55 29.15 0.81
N GLY A 371 33.87 28.95 -0.47
CA GLY A 371 34.94 29.68 -1.17
C GLY A 371 34.52 31.10 -1.54
N GLU A 372 35.42 31.84 -2.18
CA GLU A 372 35.08 33.14 -2.78
C GLU A 372 34.13 32.93 -3.97
N ASP A 373 33.03 33.68 -3.99
CA ASP A 373 32.04 33.67 -5.05
C ASP A 373 31.55 35.09 -5.35
N ASP A 374 30.97 35.26 -6.55
CA ASP A 374 30.36 36.52 -7.01
C ASP A 374 28.83 36.39 -7.19
N VAL A 375 28.23 35.27 -6.76
CA VAL A 375 26.83 34.93 -7.03
C VAL A 375 25.90 35.27 -5.87
N TYR A 376 26.43 35.42 -4.64
CA TYR A 376 25.65 35.74 -3.45
C TYR A 376 26.11 37.04 -2.75
N ASP A 377 25.30 38.11 -2.88
CA ASP A 377 25.56 39.35 -2.14
C ASP A 377 25.12 39.23 -0.67
N HIS A 378 26.10 39.00 0.20
CA HIS A 378 25.92 38.91 1.65
C HIS A 378 25.25 40.14 2.28
N SER A 379 25.35 41.33 1.67
CA SER A 379 24.78 42.56 2.22
C SER A 379 23.25 42.54 2.26
N HIS A 380 22.60 41.79 1.35
CA HIS A 380 21.15 41.64 1.29
C HIS A 380 20.57 40.96 2.55
N ALA A 381 21.33 40.06 3.18
CA ALA A 381 20.87 39.26 4.32
C ALA A 381 20.44 40.14 5.52
N GLY A 382 21.14 41.25 5.78
CA GLY A 382 20.81 42.14 6.90
C GLY A 382 19.44 42.82 6.76
N GLY A 383 19.10 43.25 5.54
CA GLY A 383 17.80 43.82 5.20
C GLY A 383 16.70 42.76 5.26
N PHE A 384 16.94 41.61 4.63
CA PHE A 384 16.02 40.47 4.63
C PHE A 384 15.66 40.04 6.06
N ILE A 385 16.64 39.76 6.92
CA ILE A 385 16.40 39.30 8.30
C ILE A 385 15.59 40.34 9.09
N ARG A 386 15.87 41.64 8.91
CA ARG A 386 15.11 42.70 9.60
C ARG A 386 13.64 42.71 9.20
N LEU A 387 13.34 42.52 7.92
CA LEU A 387 11.96 42.49 7.42
C LEU A 387 11.26 41.17 7.76
N TYR A 388 11.92 40.04 7.57
CA TYR A 388 11.39 38.71 7.89
C TYR A 388 11.07 38.57 9.38
N SER A 389 11.92 39.10 10.27
CA SER A 389 11.71 39.05 11.73
C SER A 389 10.85 40.20 12.28
N LEU A 390 10.30 41.08 11.44
CA LEU A 390 9.66 42.33 11.88
C LEU A 390 8.48 42.08 12.83
N SER A 391 7.65 41.07 12.56
CA SER A 391 6.50 40.72 13.40
C SER A 391 6.93 40.31 14.82
N SER A 392 7.96 39.46 14.94
CA SER A 392 8.55 39.04 16.22
C SER A 392 9.16 40.21 16.98
N ARG A 393 9.81 41.15 16.26
CA ARG A 393 10.37 42.36 16.87
C ARG A 393 9.27 43.26 17.46
N ILE A 394 8.18 43.46 16.72
CA ILE A 394 7.02 44.25 17.20
C ILE A 394 6.42 43.60 18.44
N ARG A 395 6.24 42.27 18.43
CA ARG A 395 5.73 41.51 19.59
C ARG A 395 6.57 41.76 20.84
N ALA A 396 7.88 41.60 20.74
CA ALA A 396 8.80 41.82 21.87
C ALA A 396 8.80 43.28 22.38
N LEU A 397 8.63 44.26 21.48
CA LEU A 397 8.50 45.67 21.87
C LEU A 397 7.18 45.96 22.60
N ASN A 398 6.07 45.34 22.16
CA ASN A 398 4.78 45.50 22.80
C ASN A 398 4.73 44.85 24.19
N GLU A 399 5.32 43.66 24.35
CA GLU A 399 5.46 43.00 25.66
C GLU A 399 6.23 43.86 26.66
N LYS A 400 7.27 44.59 26.21
CA LYS A 400 8.01 45.53 27.06
C LYS A 400 7.22 46.77 27.45
N LYS A 401 6.22 47.19 26.66
CA LYS A 401 5.33 48.31 26.99
C LYS A 401 4.25 47.93 28.00
N GLN A 402 4.00 46.64 28.18
CA GLN A 402 2.99 46.10 29.11
C GLN A 402 3.58 45.76 30.48
N LYS A 403 4.92 45.75 30.62
CA LYS A 403 5.64 45.72 31.90
C LYS A 403 5.93 47.14 32.35
#